data_AF-A0A1V4MKN8-F1
#
_entry.id   AF-A0A1V4MKN8-F1
#
_cell.length_a   1.000
_cell.length_b   1.000
_cell.length_c   1.000
_cell.angle_alpha   90.00
_cell.angle_beta   90.00
_cell.angle_gamma   90.00
#
_symmetry.space_group_name_H-M   'P 1'
#
loop_
_entity.id
_entity.type
_entity.pdbx_description
1 polymer ?
#
loop_
_entity_poly.entity_id
_entity_poly.type
_entity_poly.pdbx_seq_one_letter_code
_entity_poly.pdbx_strand_id
1 'polypeptide(L)'
;MGQTVSRAEVDMYQAVPAESARVYRDRMFFLLEQVNRYMDLRDDIDRLIGNNPRSRMYDNHRNHAAFMATVFALNNYGLLLAVVPWVYRAYVNQGFMYEYFPVHLGAWRKVLQEHLSRADAEPLVDVYDRLMASHETFIVASREISFLEIPTDSRREEVTARFLEELLRGDSAPCRPGYGPGF
;
A
#
# COMPACT_ATOMS: atom_id res chain seq x y z
N MET A 1 -12.44 14.76 -11.44
CA MET A 1 -13.25 13.57 -11.88
C MET A 1 -12.58 12.30 -11.36
N GLY A 2 -12.96 11.83 -10.16
CA GLY A 2 -12.34 10.65 -9.54
C GLY A 2 -12.64 9.39 -10.36
N GLN A 3 -11.60 8.61 -10.67
CA GLN A 3 -11.77 7.30 -11.29
C GLN A 3 -12.52 6.39 -10.31
N THR A 4 -13.81 6.19 -10.56
CA THR A 4 -14.57 5.11 -9.95
C THR A 4 -14.02 3.80 -10.51
N VAL A 5 -13.47 2.94 -9.64
CA VAL A 5 -13.08 1.56 -10.01
C VAL A 5 -14.25 0.92 -10.75
N SER A 6 -14.02 0.43 -11.97
CA SER A 6 -15.10 -0.12 -12.77
C SER A 6 -15.57 -1.44 -12.17
N ARG A 7 -16.89 -1.64 -12.14
CA ARG A 7 -17.48 -2.92 -11.73
C ARG A 7 -16.93 -4.09 -12.56
N ALA A 8 -16.65 -3.85 -13.83
CA ALA A 8 -16.05 -4.85 -14.72
C ALA A 8 -14.64 -5.28 -14.28
N GLU A 9 -13.85 -4.39 -13.66
CA GLU A 9 -12.51 -4.72 -13.17
C GLU A 9 -12.58 -5.53 -11.87
N VAL A 10 -13.56 -5.23 -11.01
CA VAL A 10 -13.82 -6.01 -9.79
C VAL A 10 -14.28 -7.43 -10.14
N ASP A 11 -15.16 -7.57 -11.13
CA ASP A 11 -15.70 -8.87 -11.57
C ASP A 11 -14.65 -9.81 -12.17
N MET A 12 -13.45 -9.29 -12.50
CA MET A 12 -12.32 -10.12 -12.93
C MET A 12 -11.72 -10.93 -11.78
N TYR A 13 -11.90 -10.51 -10.52
CA TYR A 13 -11.32 -11.20 -9.38
C TYR A 13 -12.23 -12.34 -8.92
N GLN A 14 -11.65 -13.52 -8.75
CA GLN A 14 -12.35 -14.67 -8.17
C GLN A 14 -12.36 -14.55 -6.64
N ALA A 15 -13.43 -14.99 -6.00
CA ALA A 15 -13.49 -14.99 -4.54
C ALA A 15 -12.46 -15.97 -3.97
N VAL A 16 -11.64 -15.50 -3.03
CA VAL A 16 -10.77 -16.33 -2.23
C VAL A 16 -11.64 -17.12 -1.23
N PRO A 17 -11.51 -18.47 -1.17
CA PRO A 17 -12.18 -19.28 -0.19
C PRO A 17 -11.81 -18.88 1.25
N ALA A 18 -12.77 -18.94 2.17
CA ALA A 18 -12.55 -18.56 3.57
C ALA A 18 -11.39 -19.34 4.23
N GLU A 19 -11.21 -20.61 3.84
CA GLU A 19 -10.10 -21.43 4.33
C GLU A 19 -8.74 -20.93 3.83
N SER A 20 -8.60 -20.62 2.54
CA SER A 20 -7.37 -20.05 1.98
C SER A 20 -7.02 -18.70 2.64
N ALA A 21 -8.04 -17.85 2.85
CA ALA A 21 -7.86 -16.58 3.57
C ALA A 21 -7.43 -16.78 5.04
N ARG A 22 -7.99 -17.79 5.71
CA ARG A 22 -7.62 -18.19 7.08
C ARG A 22 -6.17 -18.68 7.14
N VAL A 23 -5.78 -19.59 6.24
CA VAL A 23 -4.41 -20.12 6.15
C VAL A 23 -3.40 -19.00 5.90
N TYR A 24 -3.70 -18.07 5.00
CA TYR A 24 -2.87 -16.89 4.76
C TYR A 24 -2.66 -16.08 6.05
N ARG A 25 -3.76 -15.74 6.74
CA ARG A 25 -3.72 -14.94 7.96
C ARG A 25 -2.96 -15.66 9.08
N ASP A 26 -3.23 -16.94 9.30
CA ASP A 26 -2.63 -17.73 10.36
C ASP A 26 -1.11 -17.92 10.14
N ARG A 27 -0.63 -17.85 8.89
CA ARG A 27 0.79 -17.93 8.51
C ARG A 27 1.42 -16.59 8.14
N MET A 28 0.71 -15.48 8.28
CA MET A 28 1.08 -14.18 7.71
C MET A 28 2.49 -13.73 8.10
N PHE A 29 2.86 -13.85 9.38
CA PHE A 29 4.20 -13.46 9.85
C PHE A 29 5.31 -14.29 9.21
N PHE A 30 5.11 -15.61 9.08
CA PHE A 30 6.08 -16.48 8.44
C PHE A 30 6.24 -16.12 6.96
N LEU A 31 5.13 -15.93 6.23
CA LEU A 31 5.16 -15.57 4.81
C LEU A 31 5.86 -14.22 4.59
N LEU A 32 5.55 -13.22 5.42
CA LEU A 32 6.19 -11.90 5.39
C LEU A 32 7.72 -12.01 5.54
N GLU A 33 8.21 -12.80 6.50
CA GLU A 33 9.65 -12.99 6.69
C GLU A 33 10.31 -13.66 5.48
N GLN A 34 9.63 -14.61 4.83
CA GLN A 34 10.14 -15.20 3.59
C GLN A 34 10.19 -14.16 2.46
N VAL A 35 9.19 -13.29 2.33
CA VAL A 35 9.19 -12.21 1.33
C VAL A 35 10.33 -11.23 1.57
N ASN A 36 10.55 -10.82 2.82
CA ASN A 36 11.69 -9.96 3.19
C ASN A 36 13.00 -10.60 2.75
N ARG A 37 13.21 -11.89 3.10
CA ARG A 37 14.41 -12.63 2.71
C ARG A 37 14.58 -12.70 1.19
N TYR A 38 13.52 -12.98 0.44
CA TYR A 38 13.56 -13.02 -1.02
C TYR A 38 13.95 -11.69 -1.63
N MET A 39 13.42 -10.60 -1.10
CA MET A 39 13.69 -9.25 -1.59
C MET A 39 15.09 -8.77 -1.22
N ASP A 40 15.58 -9.12 -0.02
CA ASP A 40 16.91 -8.72 0.44
C ASP A 40 18.06 -9.37 -0.34
N LEU A 41 17.84 -10.58 -0.84
CA LEU A 41 18.82 -11.33 -1.64
C LEU A 41 18.98 -10.82 -3.08
N ARG A 42 18.21 -9.81 -3.49
CA ARG A 42 18.31 -9.26 -4.84
C ARG A 42 19.45 -8.24 -4.95
N ASP A 43 20.25 -8.35 -6.00
CA ASP A 43 21.34 -7.42 -6.26
C ASP A 43 20.86 -6.01 -6.64
N ASP A 44 19.67 -5.88 -7.23
CA ASP A 44 19.14 -4.62 -7.73
C ASP A 44 18.20 -3.89 -6.76
N ILE A 45 18.01 -4.43 -5.55
CA ILE A 45 16.98 -3.94 -4.63
C ILE A 45 17.24 -2.51 -4.14
N ASP A 46 18.49 -2.12 -3.91
CA ASP A 46 18.81 -0.74 -3.49
C ASP A 46 18.40 0.27 -4.56
N ARG A 47 18.58 -0.08 -5.84
CA ARG A 47 18.07 0.72 -6.96
C ARG A 47 16.54 0.76 -6.97
N LEU A 48 15.88 -0.38 -6.80
CA LEU A 48 14.41 -0.49 -6.83
C LEU A 48 13.73 0.35 -5.74
N ILE A 49 14.33 0.42 -4.55
CA ILE A 49 13.80 1.22 -3.43
C ILE A 49 14.35 2.66 -3.41
N GLY A 50 15.08 3.08 -4.44
CA GLY A 50 15.62 4.44 -4.52
C GLY A 50 16.68 4.76 -3.46
N ASN A 51 17.47 3.77 -3.06
CA ASN A 51 18.46 3.84 -1.98
C ASN A 51 17.85 4.19 -0.60
N ASN A 52 16.54 4.00 -0.43
CA ASN A 52 15.93 4.09 0.89
C ASN A 52 16.51 3.01 1.84
N PRO A 53 16.49 3.24 3.17
CA PRO A 53 16.79 2.20 4.14
C PRO A 53 15.86 0.99 3.97
N ARG A 54 16.38 -0.24 4.14
CA ARG A 54 15.59 -1.48 4.03
C ARG A 54 14.38 -1.53 4.95
N SER A 55 14.42 -0.84 6.09
CA SER A 55 13.27 -0.70 6.99
C SER A 55 12.02 -0.14 6.29
N ARG A 56 12.17 0.82 5.36
CA ARG A 56 11.06 1.36 4.57
C ARG A 56 10.38 0.30 3.70
N MET A 57 11.18 -0.58 3.10
CA MET A 57 10.69 -1.71 2.33
C MET A 57 9.97 -2.72 3.24
N TYR A 58 10.54 -3.05 4.40
CA TYR A 58 9.90 -3.98 5.35
C TYR A 58 8.57 -3.44 5.89
N ASP A 59 8.49 -2.13 6.16
CA ASP A 59 7.24 -1.51 6.59
C ASP A 59 6.18 -1.57 5.48
N ASN A 60 6.58 -1.39 4.22
CA ASN A 60 5.69 -1.63 3.09
C ASN A 60 5.20 -3.09 3.05
N HIS A 61 6.09 -4.06 3.22
CA HIS A 61 5.72 -5.47 3.20
C HIS A 61 4.77 -5.83 4.35
N ARG A 62 4.97 -5.27 5.56
CA ARG A 62 4.05 -5.42 6.71
C ARG A 62 2.67 -4.85 6.41
N ASN A 63 2.61 -3.64 5.86
CA ASN A 63 1.37 -2.99 5.49
C ASN A 63 0.63 -3.78 4.41
N HIS A 64 1.36 -4.26 3.39
CA HIS A 64 0.83 -5.13 2.35
C HIS A 64 0.26 -6.42 2.93
N ALA A 65 1.00 -7.10 3.81
CA ALA A 65 0.56 -8.36 4.41
C ALA A 65 -0.78 -8.21 5.15
N ALA A 66 -0.89 -7.17 5.99
CA ALA A 66 -2.09 -6.86 6.76
C ALA A 66 -3.27 -6.43 5.87
N PHE A 67 -2.99 -5.61 4.85
CA PHE A 67 -4.00 -5.17 3.90
C PHE A 67 -4.57 -6.35 3.10
N MET A 68 -3.70 -7.21 2.56
CA MET A 68 -4.13 -8.38 1.80
C MET A 68 -4.88 -9.39 2.68
N ALA A 69 -4.51 -9.57 3.95
CA ALA A 69 -5.30 -10.39 4.88
C ALA A 69 -6.75 -9.90 4.98
N THR A 70 -6.94 -8.58 5.02
CA THR A 70 -8.28 -7.95 5.04
C THR A 70 -9.01 -8.15 3.72
N VAL A 71 -8.33 -7.90 2.58
CA VAL A 71 -8.91 -8.09 1.24
C VAL A 71 -9.36 -9.54 1.04
N PHE A 72 -8.53 -10.52 1.40
CA PHE A 72 -8.86 -11.94 1.27
C PHE A 72 -10.01 -12.36 2.19
N ALA A 73 -10.02 -11.89 3.43
CA ALA A 73 -11.09 -12.23 4.38
C ALA A 73 -12.46 -11.68 3.94
N LEU A 74 -12.48 -10.51 3.29
CA LEU A 74 -13.71 -9.82 2.90
C LEU A 74 -14.05 -9.94 1.41
N ASN A 75 -13.15 -10.50 0.59
CA ASN A 75 -13.22 -10.47 -0.87
C ASN A 75 -13.49 -9.06 -1.43
N ASN A 76 -12.95 -8.03 -0.77
CA ASN A 76 -13.25 -6.63 -1.11
C ASN A 76 -12.26 -6.10 -2.16
N TYR A 77 -12.44 -6.53 -3.40
CA TYR A 77 -11.57 -6.12 -4.52
C TYR A 77 -11.80 -4.68 -4.97
N GLY A 78 -12.96 -4.10 -4.70
CA GLY A 78 -13.19 -2.66 -4.90
C GLY A 78 -12.24 -1.83 -4.03
N LEU A 79 -12.07 -2.21 -2.75
CA LEU A 79 -11.09 -1.60 -1.87
C LEU A 79 -9.65 -1.80 -2.36
N LEU A 80 -9.30 -3.02 -2.80
CA LEU A 80 -7.98 -3.33 -3.36
C LEU A 80 -7.63 -2.38 -4.51
N LEU A 81 -8.51 -2.31 -5.52
CA LEU A 81 -8.29 -1.51 -6.72
C LEU A 81 -8.29 0.00 -6.45
N ALA A 82 -9.02 0.48 -5.45
CA ALA A 82 -8.99 1.88 -5.05
C ALA A 82 -7.69 2.27 -4.33
N VAL A 83 -7.08 1.34 -3.58
CA VAL A 83 -5.89 1.62 -2.76
C VAL A 83 -4.58 1.47 -3.54
N VAL A 84 -4.47 0.48 -4.43
CA VAL A 84 -3.20 0.15 -5.11
C VAL A 84 -2.59 1.35 -5.86
N PRO A 85 -3.34 2.12 -6.66
CA PRO A 85 -2.76 3.26 -7.37
C PRO A 85 -2.27 4.38 -6.43
N TRP A 86 -2.88 4.55 -5.26
CA TRP A 86 -2.38 5.47 -4.22
C TRP A 86 -1.06 4.96 -3.62
N VAL A 87 -0.93 3.66 -3.37
CA VAL A 87 0.34 3.05 -2.89
C VAL A 87 1.45 3.32 -3.92
N TYR A 88 1.17 3.10 -5.20
CA TYR A 88 2.12 3.41 -6.28
C TYR A 88 2.61 4.85 -6.20
N ARG A 89 1.68 5.81 -6.14
CA ARG A 89 2.00 7.25 -6.03
C ARG A 89 2.80 7.56 -4.76
N ALA A 90 2.37 7.04 -3.61
CA ALA A 90 2.96 7.37 -2.31
C ALA A 90 4.43 6.93 -2.21
N TYR A 91 4.74 5.73 -2.67
CA TYR A 91 6.11 5.20 -2.61
C TYR A 91 7.02 5.77 -3.71
N VAL A 92 6.48 6.01 -4.92
CA VAL A 92 7.25 6.67 -5.98
C VAL A 92 7.64 8.09 -5.60
N ASN A 93 6.73 8.84 -4.97
CA ASN A 93 7.05 10.16 -4.41
C ASN A 93 8.09 10.11 -3.27
N GLN A 94 8.32 8.94 -2.68
CA GLN A 94 9.37 8.68 -1.69
C GLN A 94 10.64 8.05 -2.30
N GLY A 95 10.73 7.99 -3.64
CA GLY A 95 11.91 7.55 -4.37
C GLY A 95 11.90 6.09 -4.83
N PHE A 96 10.87 5.31 -4.52
CA PHE A 96 10.78 3.95 -5.05
C PHE A 96 10.56 3.98 -6.57
N MET A 97 11.10 2.99 -7.28
CA MET A 97 10.90 2.82 -8.71
C MET A 97 9.58 2.07 -8.98
N TYR A 98 8.91 2.32 -10.10
CA TYR A 98 7.69 1.58 -10.44
C TYR A 98 7.97 0.08 -10.60
N GLU A 99 9.16 -0.29 -11.09
CA GLU A 99 9.60 -1.67 -11.26
C GLU A 99 9.72 -2.44 -9.93
N TYR A 100 9.75 -1.74 -8.79
CA TYR A 100 9.71 -2.40 -7.47
C TYR A 100 8.40 -3.17 -7.25
N PHE A 101 7.25 -2.65 -7.69
CA PHE A 101 5.95 -3.26 -7.40
C PHE A 101 5.76 -4.65 -8.00
N PRO A 102 6.01 -4.91 -9.30
CA PRO A 102 5.87 -6.25 -9.85
C PRO A 102 6.89 -7.22 -9.25
N VAL A 103 8.08 -6.74 -8.85
CA VAL A 103 9.08 -7.55 -8.14
C VAL A 103 8.57 -7.96 -6.76
N HIS A 104 8.03 -7.01 -5.99
CA HIS A 104 7.45 -7.26 -4.67
C HIS A 104 6.23 -8.19 -4.74
N LEU A 105 5.31 -7.97 -5.69
CA LEU A 105 4.16 -8.84 -5.91
C LEU A 105 4.59 -10.25 -6.35
N GLY A 106 5.61 -10.36 -7.19
CA GLY A 106 6.21 -11.63 -7.60
C GLY A 106 6.85 -12.39 -6.43
N ALA A 107 7.45 -11.69 -5.47
CA ALA A 107 7.98 -12.30 -4.25
C ALA A 107 6.86 -12.91 -3.38
N TRP A 108 5.75 -12.18 -3.17
CA TRP A 108 4.58 -12.74 -2.49
C TRP A 108 4.02 -13.96 -3.20
N ARG A 109 3.81 -13.87 -4.51
CA ARG A 109 3.34 -14.98 -5.34
C ARG A 109 4.21 -16.23 -5.14
N LYS A 110 5.53 -16.08 -5.22
CA LYS A 110 6.50 -17.18 -5.04
C LYS A 110 6.41 -17.80 -3.65
N VAL A 111 6.42 -16.97 -2.60
CA VAL A 111 6.33 -17.43 -1.21
C VAL A 111 5.05 -18.21 -0.95
N LEU A 112 3.92 -17.76 -1.49
CA LEU A 112 2.65 -18.48 -1.34
C LEU A 112 2.71 -19.87 -1.98
N GLN A 113 3.27 -19.97 -3.19
CA GLN A 113 3.41 -21.24 -3.90
C GLN A 113 4.35 -22.22 -3.20
N GLU A 114 5.40 -21.73 -2.54
CA GLU A 114 6.41 -22.57 -1.88
C GLU A 114 6.00 -23.04 -0.49
N HIS A 115 5.17 -22.26 0.21
CA HIS A 115 4.93 -22.46 1.64
C HIS A 115 3.50 -22.80 2.03
N LEU A 116 2.54 -22.69 1.10
CA LEU A 116 1.17 -23.14 1.31
C LEU A 116 0.89 -24.39 0.47
N SER A 117 -0.18 -25.12 0.82
CA SER A 117 -0.65 -26.20 -0.05
C SER A 117 -1.13 -25.60 -1.38
N ARG A 118 -1.09 -26.37 -2.47
CA ARG A 118 -1.60 -25.89 -3.76
C ARG A 118 -3.05 -25.38 -3.65
N ALA A 119 -3.91 -26.10 -2.94
CA ALA A 119 -5.32 -25.74 -2.75
C ALA A 119 -5.50 -24.41 -2.02
N ASP A 120 -4.62 -24.10 -1.05
CA ASP A 120 -4.67 -22.84 -0.31
C ASP A 120 -3.99 -21.69 -1.08
N ALA A 121 -2.93 -22.00 -1.85
CA ALA A 121 -2.13 -21.01 -2.55
C ALA A 121 -2.81 -20.51 -3.83
N GLU A 122 -3.41 -21.40 -4.63
CA GLU A 122 -3.88 -21.11 -5.99
C GLU A 122 -4.87 -19.92 -6.02
N PRO A 123 -5.91 -19.84 -5.17
CA PRO A 123 -6.81 -18.69 -5.16
C PRO A 123 -6.14 -17.37 -4.75
N LEU A 124 -5.14 -17.43 -3.86
CA LEU A 124 -4.40 -16.25 -3.41
C LEU A 124 -3.47 -15.75 -4.52
N VAL A 125 -2.75 -16.68 -5.16
CA VAL A 125 -1.83 -16.44 -6.27
C VAL A 125 -2.55 -15.77 -7.43
N ASP A 126 -3.77 -16.19 -7.76
CA ASP A 126 -4.57 -15.59 -8.83
C ASP A 126 -4.82 -14.08 -8.61
N VAL A 127 -4.98 -13.64 -7.36
CA VAL A 127 -5.10 -12.21 -7.02
C VAL A 127 -3.78 -11.48 -7.32
N TYR A 128 -2.63 -12.06 -6.96
CA TYR A 128 -1.32 -11.49 -7.27
C TYR A 128 -1.04 -11.44 -8.78
N ASP A 129 -1.40 -12.49 -9.51
CA ASP A 129 -1.23 -12.53 -10.97
C ASP A 129 -2.04 -11.43 -11.67
N ARG A 130 -3.25 -11.15 -11.19
CA ARG A 130 -4.06 -10.03 -11.69
C ARG A 130 -3.47 -8.67 -11.33
N LEU A 131 -2.99 -8.49 -10.10
CA LEU A 131 -2.33 -7.24 -9.70
C LEU A 131 -1.09 -6.94 -10.55
N MET A 132 -0.30 -7.97 -10.87
CA MET A 132 0.87 -7.84 -11.74
C MET A 132 0.47 -7.54 -13.19
N ALA A 133 -0.57 -8.19 -13.72
CA ALA A 133 -1.08 -7.92 -15.06
C ALA A 133 -1.61 -6.47 -15.22
N SER A 134 -2.14 -5.88 -14.14
CA SER A 134 -2.64 -4.51 -14.12
C SER A 134 -1.57 -3.44 -13.83
N HIS A 135 -0.28 -3.79 -13.81
CA HIS A 135 0.81 -2.90 -13.42
C HIS A 135 0.78 -1.55 -14.15
N GLU A 136 0.76 -1.55 -15.49
CA GLU A 136 0.75 -0.33 -16.30
C GLU A 136 -0.49 0.53 -16.04
N THR A 137 -1.65 -0.10 -15.86
CA THR A 137 -2.90 0.59 -15.50
C THR A 137 -2.75 1.32 -14.17
N PHE A 138 -2.12 0.68 -13.17
CA PHE A 138 -1.87 1.32 -11.88
C PHE A 138 -0.85 2.45 -11.96
N ILE A 139 0.16 2.37 -12.85
CA ILE A 139 1.07 3.50 -13.11
C ILE A 139 0.28 4.70 -13.62
N VAL A 140 -0.54 4.51 -14.65
CA VAL A 140 -1.36 5.59 -15.23
C VAL A 140 -2.29 6.18 -14.17
N ALA A 141 -3.06 5.33 -13.47
CA ALA A 141 -3.96 5.77 -12.42
C ALA A 141 -3.21 6.50 -11.28
N SER A 142 -2.01 6.06 -10.89
CA SER A 142 -1.21 6.71 -9.83
C SER A 142 -0.84 8.16 -10.15
N ARG A 143 -0.73 8.50 -11.45
CA ARG A 143 -0.43 9.86 -11.92
C ARG A 143 -1.68 10.73 -11.98
N GLU A 144 -2.83 10.12 -12.22
CA GLU A 144 -4.12 10.78 -12.36
C GLU A 144 -4.85 10.97 -11.02
N ILE A 145 -4.49 10.23 -9.97
CA ILE A 145 -5.13 10.37 -8.66
C ILE A 145 -4.91 11.77 -8.08
N SER A 146 -5.95 12.58 -8.23
CA SER A 146 -6.31 13.67 -7.33
C SER A 146 -7.30 13.12 -6.30
N PHE A 147 -6.79 12.55 -5.19
CA PHE A 147 -7.65 12.12 -4.08
C PHE A 147 -8.22 13.33 -3.29
N LEU A 148 -7.88 14.55 -3.70
CA LEU A 148 -8.27 15.79 -3.05
C LEU A 148 -8.62 16.84 -4.12
N GLU A 149 -9.62 16.58 -4.96
CA GLU A 149 -10.56 17.67 -5.28
C GLU A 149 -11.36 17.92 -3.99
N ILE A 150 -10.71 18.57 -3.02
CA ILE A 150 -11.46 19.22 -1.95
C ILE A 150 -12.25 20.30 -2.67
N PRO A 151 -13.59 20.35 -2.56
CA PRO A 151 -14.35 21.45 -3.13
C PRO A 151 -13.78 22.76 -2.56
N THR A 152 -13.17 23.56 -3.43
CA THR A 152 -12.75 24.92 -3.12
C THR A 152 -14.00 25.75 -2.97
N ASP A 153 -14.52 25.80 -1.75
CA ASP A 153 -15.34 26.91 -1.29
C ASP A 153 -14.37 28.03 -0.88
N SER A 154 -14.65 29.27 -1.28
CA SER A 154 -13.80 30.44 -1.03
C SER A 154 -13.44 30.62 0.44
N ARG A 155 -14.30 30.14 1.34
CA ARG A 155 -14.05 30.08 2.79
C ARG A 155 -12.84 29.22 3.19
N ARG A 156 -12.52 28.18 2.41
CA ARG A 156 -11.44 27.23 2.69
C ARG A 156 -10.09 27.73 2.19
N GLU A 157 -10.06 28.52 1.13
CA GLU A 157 -8.84 29.20 0.65
C GLU A 157 -8.32 30.17 1.72
N GLU A 158 -9.21 30.96 2.34
CA GLU A 158 -8.88 31.84 3.47
C GLU A 158 -8.32 31.06 4.67
N VAL A 159 -8.96 29.94 5.04
CA VAL A 159 -8.51 29.11 6.16
C VAL A 159 -7.18 28.43 5.86
N THR A 160 -6.96 27.99 4.62
CA THR A 160 -5.72 27.34 4.18
C THR A 160 -4.57 28.34 4.11
N ALA A 161 -4.81 29.54 3.59
CA ALA A 161 -3.83 30.63 3.55
C ALA A 161 -3.42 31.05 4.97
N ARG A 162 -4.39 31.21 5.88
CA ARG A 162 -4.13 31.53 7.29
C ARG A 162 -3.34 30.41 7.98
N PHE A 163 -3.70 29.15 7.74
CA PHE A 163 -2.98 28.00 8.31
C PHE A 163 -1.53 27.91 7.81
N LEU A 164 -1.31 28.14 6.51
CA LEU A 164 0.03 28.21 5.92
C LEU A 164 0.84 29.38 6.49
N GLU A 165 0.22 30.54 6.68
CA GLU A 165 0.86 31.71 7.27
C GLU A 165 1.31 31.44 8.71
N GLU A 166 0.49 30.76 9.51
CA GLU A 166 0.85 30.35 10.87
C GLU A 166 1.95 29.26 10.90
N LEU A 167 1.92 28.31 9.97
CA LEU A 167 2.99 27.32 9.79
C LEU A 167 4.32 27.97 9.40
N LEU A 168 4.28 28.96 8.50
CA LEU A 168 5.44 29.71 8.05
C LEU A 168 5.96 30.71 9.09
N ARG A 169 5.08 31.25 9.95
CA ARG A 169 5.48 31.99 11.15
C ARG A 169 6.25 31.13 12.15
N GLY A 170 6.06 29.81 12.10
CA GLY A 170 6.95 28.86 12.78
C GLY A 170 6.93 29.00 14.29
N ASP A 171 5.75 28.97 14.92
CA ASP A 171 5.67 28.84 16.37
C ASP A 171 5.92 27.39 16.80
N SER A 172 7.19 27.01 16.79
CA SER A 172 7.69 25.85 17.53
C SER A 172 7.89 26.27 18.99
N ALA A 173 6.79 26.61 19.68
CA ALA A 173 6.84 26.77 21.12
C ALA A 173 7.33 25.44 21.73
N PRO A 174 8.44 25.41 22.49
CA PRO A 174 8.87 24.17 23.11
C PRO A 174 7.79 23.75 24.10
N CYS A 175 7.21 22.55 23.91
CA CYS A 175 6.42 21.89 24.95
C CYS A 175 7.27 21.83 26.22
N ARG A 176 7.03 22.76 27.16
CA ARG A 176 7.60 22.68 28.51
C ARG A 176 6.72 21.78 29.37
N PRO A 177 7.25 20.70 29.96
CA PRO A 177 6.55 19.99 31.00
C PRO A 177 6.67 20.75 32.33
N GLY A 178 5.53 21.06 32.94
CA GLY A 178 5.44 21.42 34.37
C GLY A 178 5.47 22.91 34.69
N TYR A 179 4.34 23.43 35.19
CA TYR A 179 4.13 23.77 36.61
C TYR A 179 2.80 24.55 36.71
N GLY A 180 1.82 23.97 37.39
CA GLY A 180 0.73 24.76 37.95
C GLY A 180 1.21 25.51 39.20
N PRO A 181 0.61 26.67 39.48
CA PRO A 181 0.17 26.98 40.83
C PRO A 181 -1.33 27.37 40.77
N GLY A 182 -2.20 26.92 41.68
CA GLY A 182 -2.01 26.98 43.12
C GLY A 182 -2.29 28.42 43.58
N PHE A 183 -3.58 28.79 43.60
CA PHE A 183 -4.32 29.49 44.66
C PHE A 183 -5.78 29.63 44.22
#